data_AF-A0A9E2RIG0-F1
#
_entry.id   AF-A0A9E2RIG0-F1
#
_cell.length_a   1.000
_cell.length_b   1.000
_cell.length_c   1.000
_cell.angle_alpha   90.00
_cell.angle_beta   90.00
_cell.angle_gamma   90.00
#
_symmetry.space_group_name_H-M   'P 1'
#
loop_
_entity.id
_entity.type
_entity.pdbx_description
1 polymer ?
#
loop_
_entity_poly.entity_id
_entity_poly.type
_entity_poly.pdbx_seq_one_letter_code
_entity_poly.pdbx_strand_id
1 'polypeptide(L)'
;MTVLLYSLLFLVSVAVTLGACTLFTNAIEWLGKRFDLSEGAVGGVLAAIGTTLPETSIPIIAIFFGASRAEAEVGLGAILGAPFMLSTLVIPILAILLVVYAGLGKRTAAFRLNYRDVKGDLSFFVVAYSAALAC
;
A
#
# COMPACT_ATOMS: atom_id res chain seq x y z
N MET A 1 -14.39 -30.68 -8.68
CA MET A 1 -13.45 -30.05 -9.64
C MET A 1 -13.36 -28.54 -9.49
N THR A 2 -14.42 -27.83 -9.11
CA THR A 2 -14.41 -26.36 -8.94
C THR A 2 -13.59 -25.87 -7.75
N VAL A 3 -13.74 -26.48 -6.57
CA VAL A 3 -13.00 -26.05 -5.36
C VAL A 3 -11.48 -26.19 -5.53
N LEU A 4 -11.02 -27.34 -6.04
CA LEU A 4 -9.59 -27.58 -6.29
C LEU A 4 -9.00 -26.55 -7.27
N LEU A 5 -9.76 -26.21 -8.33
CA LEU A 5 -9.36 -25.20 -9.31
C LEU A 5 -9.28 -23.81 -8.67
N TYR A 6 -10.27 -23.40 -7.86
CA TYR A 6 -10.24 -22.10 -7.19
C TYR A 6 -9.11 -22.00 -6.17
N SER A 7 -8.86 -23.05 -5.39
CA SER A 7 -7.72 -23.09 -4.48
C SER A 7 -6.38 -22.97 -5.22
N LEU A 8 -6.24 -23.66 -6.36
CA LEU A 8 -5.04 -23.55 -7.19
C LEU A 8 -4.87 -22.13 -7.75
N LEU A 9 -5.93 -21.54 -8.30
CA LEU A 9 -5.92 -20.17 -8.82
C LEU A 9 -5.54 -19.16 -7.73
N PHE A 10 -6.07 -19.33 -6.51
CA PHE A 10 -5.73 -18.50 -5.37
C PHE A 10 -4.25 -18.61 -4.98
N LEU A 11 -3.70 -19.82 -4.91
CA LEU A 11 -2.29 -20.00 -4.59
C LEU A 11 -1.37 -19.42 -5.67
N VAL A 12 -1.73 -19.61 -6.94
CA VAL A 12 -1.00 -19.03 -8.08
C VAL A 12 -1.08 -17.50 -8.06
N SER A 13 -2.25 -16.91 -7.78
CA SER A 13 -2.39 -15.46 -7.72
C SER A 13 -1.53 -14.86 -6.60
N VAL A 14 -1.53 -15.47 -5.41
CA VAL A 14 -0.66 -15.04 -4.30
C VAL A 14 0.81 -15.12 -4.71
N ALA A 15 1.26 -16.22 -5.31
CA ALA A 15 2.65 -16.37 -5.75
C ALA A 15 3.05 -15.33 -6.80
N VAL A 16 2.18 -15.09 -7.79
CA VAL A 16 2.39 -14.08 -8.83
C VAL A 16 2.43 -12.68 -8.24
N THR A 17 1.51 -12.35 -7.33
CA THR A 17 1.49 -11.03 -6.67
C THR A 17 2.76 -10.80 -5.86
N LEU A 18 3.20 -11.76 -5.05
CA LEU A 18 4.44 -11.63 -4.29
C LEU A 18 5.66 -11.45 -5.20
N GLY A 19 5.75 -12.23 -6.29
CA GLY A 19 6.79 -12.08 -7.30
C GLY A 19 6.76 -10.71 -7.97
N ALA A 20 5.58 -10.26 -8.41
CA ALA A 20 5.38 -8.97 -9.04
C ALA A 20 5.75 -7.81 -8.11
N CYS A 21 5.38 -7.87 -6.83
CA CYS A 21 5.77 -6.87 -5.83
C CYS A 21 7.29 -6.73 -5.74
N THR A 22 8.03 -7.85 -5.65
CA THR A 22 9.50 -7.79 -5.57
C THR A 22 10.14 -7.23 -6.83
N LEU A 23 9.63 -7.57 -8.01
CA LEU A 23 10.12 -7.03 -9.27
C LEU A 23 9.81 -5.53 -9.37
N PHE A 24 8.60 -5.14 -9.00
CA PHE A 24 8.12 -3.77 -9.07
C PHE A 24 8.90 -2.83 -8.14
N THR A 25 9.08 -3.20 -6.87
CA THR A 25 9.83 -2.37 -5.90
C THR A 25 11.29 -2.19 -6.33
N ASN A 26 11.93 -3.25 -6.82
CA ASN A 26 13.29 -3.14 -7.36
C ASN A 26 13.33 -2.23 -8.59
N ALA A 27 12.37 -2.36 -9.52
CA ALA A 27 12.34 -1.55 -10.73
C ALA A 27 12.21 -0.04 -10.42
N ILE A 28 11.32 0.34 -9.50
CA ILE A 28 11.14 1.75 -9.13
C ILE A 28 12.32 2.31 -8.33
N GLU A 29 13.01 1.51 -7.52
CA GLU A 29 14.24 1.94 -6.83
C GLU A 29 15.36 2.24 -7.83
N TRP A 30 15.56 1.36 -8.81
CA TRP A 30 16.52 1.58 -9.89
C TRP A 30 16.15 2.77 -10.76
N LEU A 31 14.86 2.95 -11.04
CA LEU A 31 14.33 4.11 -11.75
C LEU A 31 14.65 5.40 -10.98
N GLY A 32 14.39 5.41 -9.67
CA GLY A 32 14.70 6.51 -8.78
C GLY A 32 16.17 6.91 -8.82
N LYS A 33 17.07 5.92 -8.73
CA LYS A 33 18.52 6.15 -8.85
C LYS A 33 18.93 6.70 -10.21
N ARG A 34 18.30 6.24 -11.30
CA ARG A 34 18.61 6.70 -12.65
C ARG A 34 18.20 8.15 -12.90
N PHE A 35 17.10 8.59 -12.27
CA PHE A 35 16.56 9.94 -12.40
C PHE A 35 16.93 10.88 -11.24
N ASP A 36 17.82 10.46 -10.34
CA ASP A 36 18.24 11.21 -9.13
C ASP A 36 17.06 11.69 -8.26
N LEU A 37 16.06 10.82 -8.10
CA LEU A 37 14.87 11.11 -7.29
C LEU A 37 15.15 10.83 -5.81
N SER A 38 14.57 11.67 -4.93
CA SER A 38 14.61 11.44 -3.49
C SER A 38 13.88 10.16 -3.10
N GLU A 39 14.31 9.50 -2.01
CA GLU A 39 13.62 8.31 -1.49
C GLU A 39 12.14 8.57 -1.20
N GLY A 40 11.81 9.79 -0.74
CA GLY A 40 10.44 10.24 -0.55
C GLY A 40 9.63 10.32 -1.85
N ALA A 41 10.22 10.76 -2.96
CA ALA A 41 9.54 10.79 -4.25
C ALA A 41 9.36 9.37 -4.84
N VAL A 42 10.37 8.50 -4.69
CA VAL A 42 10.30 7.11 -5.17
C VAL A 42 9.24 6.34 -4.38
N GLY A 43 9.26 6.42 -3.05
CA GLY A 43 8.31 5.71 -2.19
C GLY A 43 6.93 6.37 -2.17
N GLY A 44 6.87 7.67 -1.92
CA GLY A 44 5.63 8.41 -1.70
C GLY A 44 4.81 8.69 -2.97
N VAL A 45 5.44 8.66 -4.15
CA VAL A 45 4.74 8.89 -5.43
C VAL A 45 4.79 7.66 -6.32
N LEU A 46 5.98 7.23 -6.74
CA LEU A 46 6.10 6.16 -7.74
C LEU A 46 5.61 4.81 -7.20
N ALA A 47 6.05 4.44 -5.98
CA ALA A 47 5.61 3.21 -5.34
C ALA A 47 4.13 3.28 -4.96
N ALA A 48 3.69 4.41 -4.40
CA ALA A 48 2.31 4.63 -3.97
C ALA A 48 1.32 4.46 -5.14
N ILE A 49 1.57 5.09 -6.29
CA ILE A 49 0.71 4.96 -7.47
C ILE A 49 0.64 3.49 -7.90
N GLY A 50 1.78 2.84 -8.12
CA GLY A 50 1.78 1.47 -8.66
C GLY A 50 1.15 0.43 -7.73
N THR A 51 1.33 0.59 -6.42
CA THR A 51 0.80 -0.36 -5.41
C THR A 51 -0.69 -0.16 -5.14
N THR A 52 -1.22 1.05 -5.29
CA THR A 52 -2.63 1.36 -4.99
C THR A 52 -3.52 1.30 -6.22
N LEU A 53 -2.98 1.09 -7.42
CA LEU A 53 -3.78 0.99 -8.65
C LEU A 53 -4.88 -0.09 -8.58
N PRO A 54 -4.62 -1.33 -8.12
CA PRO A 54 -5.66 -2.33 -7.96
C PRO A 54 -6.74 -1.88 -6.96
N GLU A 55 -6.34 -1.35 -5.81
CA GLU A 55 -7.23 -0.95 -4.72
C GLU A 55 -8.05 0.30 -5.08
N THR A 56 -7.50 1.24 -5.85
CA THR A 56 -8.19 2.44 -6.35
C THR A 56 -9.12 2.12 -7.52
N SER A 57 -8.87 1.06 -8.28
CA SER A 57 -9.77 0.63 -9.35
C SER A 57 -11.14 0.18 -8.82
N ILE A 58 -11.19 -0.45 -7.63
CA ILE A 58 -12.44 -0.92 -7.00
C ILE A 58 -13.43 0.23 -6.75
N PRO A 59 -13.08 1.31 -6.02
CA PRO A 59 -13.99 2.43 -5.82
C PRO A 59 -14.29 3.18 -7.13
N ILE A 60 -13.35 3.27 -8.08
CA ILE A 60 -13.64 3.86 -9.40
C ILE A 60 -14.75 3.07 -10.09
N ILE A 61 -14.64 1.74 -10.14
CA ILE A 61 -15.67 0.89 -10.75
C ILE A 61 -16.98 1.00 -9.99
N ALA A 62 -16.95 0.97 -8.66
CA ALA A 62 -18.14 1.10 -7.82
C ALA A 62 -18.88 2.42 -8.03
N ILE A 63 -18.17 3.54 -8.19
CA ILE A 63 -18.77 4.87 -8.35
C ILE A 63 -19.31 5.08 -9.77
N PHE A 64 -18.55 4.69 -10.79
CA PHE A 64 -18.89 4.99 -12.19
C PHE A 64 -19.74 3.91 -12.86
N PHE A 65 -19.62 2.66 -12.42
CA PHE A 65 -20.27 1.51 -13.05
C PHE A 65 -21.14 0.69 -12.08
N GLY A 66 -21.13 1.01 -10.78
CA GLY A 66 -22.00 0.37 -9.81
C GLY A 66 -23.46 0.77 -10.03
N ALA A 67 -24.33 -0.23 -10.21
CA ALA A 67 -25.77 -0.03 -10.35
C ALA A 67 -26.52 -0.30 -9.04
N SER A 68 -25.87 -0.95 -8.07
CA SER A 68 -26.47 -1.39 -6.81
C SER A 68 -25.88 -0.70 -5.58
N ARG A 69 -26.67 -0.59 -4.51
CA ARG A 69 -26.17 -0.13 -3.19
C ARG A 69 -25.04 -0.99 -2.66
N ALA A 70 -25.07 -2.30 -2.91
CA ALA A 70 -24.04 -3.23 -2.48
C ALA A 70 -22.67 -2.90 -3.10
N GLU A 71 -22.63 -2.56 -4.39
CA GLU A 71 -21.39 -2.17 -5.07
C GLU A 71 -20.82 -0.85 -4.52
N ALA A 72 -21.69 0.11 -4.21
CA ALA A 72 -21.28 1.37 -3.58
C ALA A 72 -20.68 1.15 -2.18
N GLU A 73 -21.28 0.27 -1.37
CA GLU A 73 -20.75 -0.10 -0.05
C GLU A 73 -19.39 -0.80 -0.14
N VAL A 74 -19.18 -1.64 -1.17
CA VAL A 74 -17.86 -2.26 -1.44
C VAL A 74 -16.81 -1.20 -1.78
N GLY A 75 -17.16 -0.22 -2.62
CA GLY A 75 -16.27 0.90 -2.94
C GLY A 75 -15.89 1.72 -1.71
N LEU A 76 -16.87 2.01 -0.84
CA LEU A 76 -16.65 2.73 0.41
C LEU A 76 -15.76 1.92 1.37
N GLY A 77 -15.98 0.61 1.45
CA GLY A 77 -15.13 -0.32 2.20
C GLY A 77 -13.69 -0.36 1.69
N ALA A 78 -13.47 -0.30 0.38
CA ALA A 78 -12.14 -0.25 -0.21
C ALA A 78 -11.40 1.07 0.13
N ILE A 79 -12.10 2.21 0.07
CA ILE A 79 -11.53 3.53 0.40
C ILE A 79 -11.14 3.61 1.88
N LEU A 80 -12.03 3.20 2.78
CA LEU A 80 -11.80 3.29 4.23
C LEU A 80 -10.89 2.17 4.75
N GLY A 81 -10.96 0.99 4.15
CA GLY A 81 -10.21 -0.19 4.56
C GLY A 81 -8.71 -0.07 4.31
N ALA A 82 -8.30 0.57 3.22
CA ALA A 82 -6.88 0.73 2.87
C ALA A 82 -6.05 1.46 3.94
N PRO A 83 -6.39 2.68 4.41
CA PRO A 83 -5.64 3.35 5.47
C PRO A 83 -5.73 2.61 6.82
N PHE A 84 -6.85 1.94 7.10
CA PHE A 84 -7.00 1.13 8.31
C PHE A 84 -6.04 -0.06 8.30
N MET A 85 -5.93 -0.79 7.18
CA MET A 85 -4.98 -1.88 7.00
C MET A 85 -3.53 -1.41 7.12
N LEU A 86 -3.18 -0.26 6.53
CA LEU A 86 -1.82 0.28 6.63
C LEU A 86 -1.45 0.62 8.07
N SER A 87 -2.35 1.30 8.80
CA SER A 87 -2.09 1.75 10.17
C SER A 87 -2.10 0.63 11.20
N THR A 88 -2.96 -0.39 11.05
CA THR A 88 -3.14 -1.46 12.05
C THR A 88 -2.33 -2.72 11.75
N LEU A 89 -1.99 -2.98 10.49
CA LEU A 89 -1.30 -4.21 10.09
C LEU A 89 0.11 -3.90 9.57
N VAL A 90 0.23 -3.06 8.54
CA VAL A 90 1.51 -2.87 7.83
C VAL A 90 2.54 -2.16 8.69
N ILE A 91 2.19 -1.01 9.29
CA ILE A 91 3.12 -0.24 10.14
C ILE A 91 3.61 -1.07 11.34
N PRO A 92 2.75 -1.78 12.11
CA PRO A 92 3.21 -2.62 13.20
C PRO A 92 4.11 -3.78 12.74
N ILE A 93 3.80 -4.45 11.64
CA ILE A 93 4.63 -5.54 11.10
C ILE A 93 6.01 -5.00 10.71
N LEU A 94 6.08 -3.84 10.03
CA LEU A 94 7.34 -3.20 9.68
C LEU A 94 8.15 -2.81 10.92
N ALA A 95 7.50 -2.26 11.95
CA ALA A 95 8.15 -1.92 13.21
C ALA A 95 8.73 -3.16 13.90
N ILE A 96 7.97 -4.25 13.98
CA ILE A 96 8.44 -5.52 14.56
C ILE A 96 9.62 -6.07 13.77
N LEU A 97 9.54 -6.08 12.43
CA LEU A 97 10.64 -6.53 11.57
C LEU A 97 11.91 -5.72 11.81
N LEU A 98 11.81 -4.39 11.90
CA LEU A 98 12.96 -3.53 12.16
C LEU A 98 13.60 -3.84 13.53
N VAL A 99 12.80 -4.02 14.58
CA VAL A 99 13.28 -4.37 15.92
C VAL A 99 13.95 -5.74 15.94
N VAL A 100 13.33 -6.75 15.32
CA VAL A 100 13.88 -8.11 15.25
C VAL A 100 15.21 -8.13 14.49
N TYR A 101 15.29 -7.47 13.34
CA TYR A 101 16.54 -7.43 12.56
C TYR A 101 17.65 -6.65 13.24
N ALA A 102 17.32 -5.61 14.02
CA ALA A 102 18.28 -4.93 14.88
C ALA A 102 18.77 -5.85 16.02
N GLY A 103 17.86 -6.59 16.67
CA GLY A 103 18.20 -7.54 17.72
C GLY A 103 19.05 -8.72 17.24
N LEU A 104 18.87 -9.15 15.98
CA LEU A 104 19.70 -10.17 15.33
C LEU A 104 21.06 -9.64 14.83
N GLY A 105 21.38 -8.36 15.04
CA GLY A 105 22.63 -7.75 14.59
C GLY A 105 22.76 -7.58 13.07
N LYS A 106 21.69 -7.81 12.30
CA LYS A 106 21.67 -7.69 10.83
C LYS A 106 21.49 -6.25 10.34
N ARG A 107 21.10 -5.34 11.23
CA ARG A 107 20.89 -3.92 10.94
C ARG A 107 21.31 -3.09 12.16
N THR A 108 21.74 -1.85 11.93
CA THR A 108 21.91 -0.87 13.01
C THR A 108 20.55 -0.53 13.62
N ALA A 109 20.49 -0.40 14.95
CA ALA A 109 19.27 0.00 15.68
C ALA A 109 18.91 1.49 15.51
N ALA A 110 19.35 2.11 14.41
CA ALA A 110 19.10 3.51 14.09
C ALA A 110 18.11 3.58 12.91
N PHE A 111 16.92 4.09 13.18
CA PHE A 111 15.92 4.41 12.17
C PHE A 111 15.90 5.92 11.97
N ARG A 112 16.42 6.39 10.84
CA ARG A 112 16.41 7.81 10.48
C ARG A 112 15.14 8.12 9.73
N LEU A 113 14.28 8.94 10.33
CA LEU A 113 13.05 9.40 9.72
C LEU A 113 13.20 10.88 9.39
N ASN A 114 12.79 11.30 8.18
CA ASN A 114 12.61 12.71 7.91
C ASN A 114 11.26 13.15 8.47
N TYR A 115 11.28 13.70 9.69
CA TYR A 115 10.07 14.17 10.37
C TYR A 115 9.27 15.20 9.57
N ARG A 116 9.93 15.99 8.73
CA ARG A 116 9.26 17.01 7.91
C ARG A 116 8.37 16.37 6.85
N ASP A 117 8.89 15.36 6.16
CA ASP A 117 8.18 14.66 5.09
C ASP A 117 7.00 13.88 5.66
N VAL A 118 7.24 13.10 6.72
CA VAL A 118 6.19 12.30 7.37
C VAL A 118 5.08 13.17 7.96
N LYS A 119 5.43 14.32 8.57
CA LYS A 119 4.42 15.26 9.07
C LYS A 119 3.61 15.86 7.92
N GLY A 120 4.24 16.17 6.79
CA GLY A 120 3.57 16.66 5.59
C GLY A 120 2.54 15.66 5.07
N ASP A 121 2.97 14.41 4.85
CA ASP A 121 2.14 13.33 4.33
C ASP A 121 0.97 13.02 5.26
N LEU A 122 1.23 12.92 6.57
CA LEU A 122 0.20 12.62 7.56
C LEU A 122 -0.80 13.77 7.71
N SER A 123 -0.33 15.03 7.66
CA SER A 123 -1.23 16.18 7.73
C SER A 123 -2.15 16.24 6.51
N PHE A 124 -1.61 16.01 5.31
CA PHE A 124 -2.39 15.92 4.09
C PHE A 124 -3.41 14.79 4.16
N PHE A 125 -2.99 13.60 4.62
CA PHE A 125 -3.87 12.46 4.83
C PHE A 125 -5.02 12.79 5.80
N VAL A 126 -4.73 13.34 6.98
CA VAL A 126 -5.76 13.67 7.97
C VAL A 126 -6.75 14.68 7.43
N VAL A 127 -6.30 15.72 6.72
CA VAL A 127 -7.19 16.72 6.11
C VAL A 127 -8.08 16.09 5.04
N ALA A 128 -7.49 15.36 4.10
CA ALA A 128 -8.23 14.72 3.01
C ALA A 128 -9.21 13.66 3.52
N TYR A 129 -8.79 12.83 4.48
CA TYR A 129 -9.62 11.80 5.08
C TYR A 129 -10.76 12.39 5.91
N SER A 130 -10.51 13.47 6.65
CA SER A 130 -11.57 14.18 7.38
C SER A 130 -12.58 14.83 6.44
N ALA A 131 -12.12 15.40 5.33
CA ALA A 131 -13.02 15.93 4.29
C ALA A 131 -13.88 14.80 3.68
N ALA A 132 -13.28 13.65 3.39
CA ALA A 132 -13.99 12.49 2.86
C ALA A 132 -15.05 11.93 3.82
N LEU A 133 -14.82 11.99 5.14
CA LEU A 133 -15.81 11.56 6.16
C LEU A 133 -16.92 12.59 6.42
N ALA A 134 -16.69 13.86 6.08
CA ALA A 134 -17.65 14.94 6.31
C ALA A 134 -18.66 15.12 5.15
N CYS A 135 -18.37 14.57 3.98
CA CYS A 135 -19.22 14.56 2.79
C CYS A 135 -20.13 13.32 2.77
#